data_AF-A0A7Y0X715-F1
#
_entry.id   AF-A0A7Y0X715-F1
#
_cell.length_a   1.000
_cell.length_b   1.000
_cell.length_c   1.000
_cell.angle_alpha   90.00
_cell.angle_beta   90.00
_cell.angle_gamma   90.00
#
_symmetry.space_group_name_H-M   'P 1'
#
loop_
_entity.id
_entity.type
_entity.pdbx_description
1 polymer ?
#
loop_
_entity_poly.entity_id
_entity_poly.type
_entity_poly.pdbx_seq_one_letter_code
_entity_poly.pdbx_strand_id
1 'polypeptide(L)'
;LYEAATMDGASKFQQLRTITLPLVLYSIAPILITQYTFNFNNFNIIYLFNNGGPAVIGSNAGGTDILVSWIYKLTMSSSQYGIASAITLLLSIFVVGIALWQFRMTKSFKEEAR
;
A
#
# COMPACT_ATOMS: atom_id res chain seq x y z
N LEU A 1 14.68 -26.88 -15.62
CA LEU A 1 13.76 -26.89 -14.44
C LEU A 1 12.44 -27.62 -14.75
N TYR A 2 11.68 -27.22 -15.78
CA TYR A 2 10.42 -27.92 -16.12
C TYR A 2 10.61 -29.32 -16.72
N GLU A 3 11.63 -29.50 -17.56
CA GLU A 3 11.94 -30.82 -18.14
C GLU A 3 12.34 -31.82 -17.04
N ALA A 4 13.25 -31.44 -16.14
CA ALA A 4 13.61 -32.24 -14.96
C ALA A 4 12.39 -32.54 -14.06
N ALA A 5 11.55 -31.55 -13.77
CA ALA A 5 10.34 -31.77 -12.96
C ALA A 5 9.32 -32.69 -13.65
N THR A 6 9.30 -32.72 -14.99
CA THR A 6 8.44 -33.64 -15.75
C THR A 6 9.02 -35.06 -15.73
N MET A 7 10.35 -35.19 -15.79
CA MET A 7 11.05 -36.48 -15.59
C MET A 7 10.84 -37.03 -14.17
N ASP A 8 10.72 -36.15 -13.16
CA ASP A 8 10.40 -36.50 -11.77
C ASP A 8 8.89 -36.73 -11.53
N GLY A 9 8.06 -36.69 -12.57
CA GLY A 9 6.62 -36.97 -12.48
C GLY A 9 5.77 -35.84 -11.87
N ALA A 10 6.28 -34.61 -11.76
CA ALA A 10 5.53 -33.49 -11.20
C ALA A 10 4.36 -33.08 -12.10
N SER A 11 3.15 -32.99 -11.52
CA SER A 11 1.96 -32.49 -12.22
C SER A 11 2.08 -31.01 -12.63
N LYS A 12 1.33 -30.56 -13.63
CA LYS A 12 1.35 -29.15 -14.07
C LYS A 12 1.08 -28.15 -12.94
N PHE A 13 0.19 -28.49 -12.00
CA PHE A 13 -0.10 -27.63 -10.85
C PHE A 13 1.08 -27.58 -9.86
N GLN A 14 1.78 -28.69 -9.67
CA GLN A 14 2.98 -28.77 -8.84
C GLN A 14 4.12 -27.96 -9.46
N GLN A 15 4.30 -28.03 -10.78
CA GLN A 15 5.26 -27.20 -11.51
C GLN A 15 4.91 -25.70 -11.37
N LEU A 16 3.62 -25.33 -11.46
CA LEU A 16 3.17 -23.95 -11.24
C LEU A 16 3.51 -23.43 -9.84
N ARG A 17 3.13 -24.17 -8.79
CA ARG A 17 3.26 -23.70 -7.39
C ARG A 17 4.71 -23.76 -6.88
N THR A 18 5.50 -24.71 -7.34
CA THR A 18 6.86 -24.97 -6.83
C THR A 18 7.95 -24.34 -7.67
N ILE A 19 7.72 -24.14 -8.98
CA ILE A 19 8.73 -23.57 -9.90
C ILE A 19 8.29 -22.20 -10.38
N THR A 20 7.15 -22.10 -11.07
CA THR A 20 6.74 -20.85 -11.72
C THR A 20 6.45 -19.73 -10.72
N LEU A 21 5.56 -20.00 -9.77
CA LEU A 21 5.02 -18.99 -8.85
C LEU A 21 6.12 -18.40 -7.95
N PRO A 22 7.01 -19.18 -7.32
CA PRO A 22 8.07 -18.60 -6.48
C PRO A 22 9.06 -17.78 -7.30
N LEU A 23 9.40 -18.23 -8.50
CA LEU A 23 10.37 -17.58 -9.37
C LEU A 23 9.83 -16.26 -9.94
N VAL A 24 8.54 -16.23 -10.30
CA VAL A 24 7.84 -14.99 -10.67
C VAL A 24 7.67 -14.07 -9.46
N LEU A 25 7.27 -14.59 -8.30
CA LEU A 25 7.11 -13.77 -7.09
C LEU A 25 8.41 -13.08 -6.69
N TYR A 26 9.55 -13.77 -6.77
CA TYR A 26 10.85 -13.16 -6.47
C TYR A 26 11.17 -11.99 -7.41
N SER A 27 10.82 -12.09 -8.69
CA SER A 27 11.09 -11.03 -9.66
C SER A 27 10.10 -9.85 -9.57
N ILE A 28 8.83 -10.11 -9.26
CA ILE A 28 7.79 -9.07 -9.21
C ILE A 28 7.52 -8.51 -7.80
N ALA A 29 8.05 -9.12 -6.73
CA ALA A 29 7.80 -8.68 -5.36
C ALA A 29 8.07 -7.19 -5.13
N PRO A 30 9.19 -6.59 -5.59
CA PRO A 30 9.41 -5.15 -5.46
C PRO A 30 8.32 -4.33 -6.15
N ILE A 31 7.92 -4.73 -7.36
CA ILE A 31 6.89 -4.06 -8.15
C ILE A 31 5.53 -4.14 -7.45
N LEU A 32 5.18 -5.29 -6.87
CA LEU A 32 3.95 -5.47 -6.10
C LEU A 32 3.90 -4.52 -4.90
N ILE A 33 5.00 -4.36 -4.16
CA ILE A 33 5.08 -3.45 -3.02
C ILE A 33 4.90 -2.00 -3.48
N THR A 34 5.59 -1.59 -4.55
CA THR A 34 5.46 -0.25 -5.13
C THR A 34 4.03 0.02 -5.60
N GLN A 35 3.41 -0.93 -6.31
CA GLN A 35 2.04 -0.78 -6.79
C GLN A 35 1.02 -0.76 -5.67
N TYR A 36 1.19 -1.58 -4.64
CA TYR A 36 0.36 -1.51 -3.44
C TYR A 36 0.44 -0.13 -2.79
N THR A 37 1.66 0.38 -2.60
CA THR A 37 1.90 1.69 -1.99
C THR A 37 1.29 2.82 -2.81
N PHE A 38 1.39 2.74 -4.13
CA PHE A 38 0.77 3.69 -5.06
C PHE A 38 -0.75 3.68 -4.94
N ASN A 39 -1.38 2.51 -5.03
CA ASN A 39 -2.84 2.39 -4.96
C ASN A 39 -3.39 2.77 -3.58
N PHE A 40 -2.66 2.47 -2.50
CA PHE A 40 -3.06 2.81 -1.13
C PHE A 40 -3.23 4.33 -0.92
N ASN A 41 -2.43 5.16 -1.61
CA ASN A 41 -2.48 6.62 -1.51
C ASN A 41 -3.12 7.28 -2.75
N ASN A 42 -3.85 6.53 -3.57
CA ASN A 42 -4.37 7.04 -4.83
C ASN A 42 -5.60 7.94 -4.60
N PHE A 43 -5.35 9.22 -4.31
CA PHE A 43 -6.41 10.21 -4.11
C PHE A 43 -7.27 10.40 -5.37
N ASN A 44 -6.64 10.48 -6.54
CA ASN A 44 -7.30 10.81 -7.80
C ASN A 44 -8.40 9.81 -8.16
N ILE A 45 -8.14 8.51 -8.00
CA ILE A 45 -9.14 7.49 -8.34
C ILE A 45 -10.38 7.61 -7.47
N ILE A 46 -10.22 7.83 -6.16
CA ILE A 46 -11.35 7.97 -5.23
C ILE A 46 -12.13 9.25 -5.50
N TYR A 47 -11.42 10.38 -5.61
CA TYR A 47 -12.05 11.68 -5.82
C TYR A 47 -12.82 11.75 -7.14
N LEU A 48 -12.22 11.31 -8.24
CA LEU A 48 -12.82 11.39 -9.57
C LEU A 48 -13.92 10.35 -9.80
N PHE A 49 -13.79 9.14 -9.24
CA PHE A 49 -14.73 8.06 -9.51
C PHE A 49 -16.06 8.25 -8.78
N ASN A 50 -16.03 8.49 -7.46
CA ASN A 50 -17.24 8.55 -6.65
C ASN A 50 -17.18 9.55 -5.49
N ASN A 51 -16.17 10.43 -5.46
CA ASN A 51 -15.95 11.40 -4.38
C ASN A 51 -15.91 10.76 -2.97
N GLY A 52 -15.42 9.52 -2.86
CA GLY A 52 -15.33 8.79 -1.60
C GLY A 52 -16.65 8.23 -1.07
N GLY A 53 -17.73 8.28 -1.85
CA GLY A 53 -19.04 7.75 -1.46
C GLY A 53 -19.09 6.23 -1.25
N PRO A 54 -20.20 5.67 -0.75
CA PRO A 54 -21.40 6.35 -0.26
C PRO A 54 -21.16 7.08 1.06
N ALA A 55 -22.03 8.02 1.44
CA ALA A 55 -21.95 8.66 2.76
C ALA A 55 -22.17 7.63 3.88
N VAL A 56 -21.40 7.72 4.96
CA VAL A 56 -21.56 6.88 6.14
C VAL A 56 -22.33 7.65 7.21
N ILE A 57 -23.42 7.06 7.71
CA ILE A 57 -24.27 7.71 8.71
C ILE A 57 -23.46 8.01 9.98
N GLY A 58 -23.51 9.25 10.45
CA GLY A 58 -22.76 9.70 11.64
C GLY A 58 -21.28 10.01 11.39
N SER A 59 -20.81 9.96 10.13
CA SER A 59 -19.43 10.28 9.76
C SER A 59 -19.37 11.38 8.71
N ASN A 60 -18.34 12.23 8.80
CA ASN A 60 -18.00 13.18 7.74
C ASN A 60 -17.16 12.54 6.61
N ALA A 61 -16.73 11.29 6.79
CA ALA A 61 -16.08 10.50 5.75
C ALA A 61 -17.12 9.64 5.01
N GLY A 62 -16.90 9.43 3.72
CA GLY A 62 -17.62 8.43 2.95
C GLY A 62 -16.99 7.04 3.06
N GLY A 63 -17.71 6.01 2.64
CA GLY A 63 -17.36 4.61 2.85
C GLY A 63 -16.18 4.13 2.01
N THR A 64 -15.77 4.88 0.99
CA THR A 64 -14.57 4.59 0.19
C THR A 64 -13.50 5.66 0.33
N ASP A 65 -13.68 6.63 1.23
CA ASP A 65 -12.65 7.63 1.48
C ASP A 65 -11.38 6.98 2.08
N ILE A 66 -10.24 7.38 1.52
CA ILE A 66 -8.94 7.20 2.15
C ILE A 66 -8.59 8.45 2.95
N LEU A 67 -7.58 8.36 3.83
CA LEU A 67 -7.21 9.48 4.72
C LEU A 67 -6.96 10.78 3.96
N VAL A 68 -6.30 10.71 2.80
CA VAL A 68 -6.04 11.89 1.95
C VAL A 68 -7.32 12.46 1.36
N SER A 69 -8.25 11.63 0.86
CA SER A 69 -9.51 12.10 0.29
C SER A 69 -10.45 12.68 1.34
N TRP A 70 -10.44 12.11 2.54
CA TRP A 70 -11.19 12.64 3.67
C TRP A 70 -10.64 14.00 4.15
N ILE A 71 -9.31 14.16 4.27
CA ILE A 71 -8.69 15.45 4.60
C ILE A 71 -9.07 16.52 3.58
N TYR A 72 -9.03 16.18 2.28
CA TYR A 72 -9.46 17.07 1.21
C TYR A 72 -10.95 17.47 1.36
N LYS A 73 -11.83 16.51 1.66
CA LYS A 73 -13.26 16.77 1.89
C LYS A 73 -13.48 17.70 3.09
N LEU A 74 -12.75 17.50 4.18
CA LEU A 74 -12.83 18.36 5.36
C LEU A 74 -12.43 19.81 5.06
N THR A 75 -11.38 20.03 4.26
CA THR A 75 -10.92 21.38 3.90
C THR A 75 -11.83 22.03 2.88
N MET A 76 -12.17 21.34 1.79
CA MET A 76 -12.87 21.95 0.65
C MET A 76 -14.39 21.93 0.78
N SER A 77 -14.98 20.87 1.32
CA SER A 77 -16.44 20.73 1.40
C SER A 77 -16.99 21.20 2.75
N SER A 78 -16.25 20.96 3.84
CA SER A 78 -16.73 21.28 5.19
C SER A 78 -16.07 22.51 5.82
N SER A 79 -15.04 23.10 5.19
CA SER A 79 -14.26 24.23 5.73
C SER A 79 -13.69 24.00 7.14
N GLN A 80 -13.49 22.74 7.53
CA GLN A 80 -12.98 22.33 8.85
C GLN A 80 -11.45 22.26 8.86
N TYR A 81 -10.79 23.38 8.55
CA TYR A 81 -9.33 23.43 8.40
C TYR A 81 -8.55 23.05 9.67
N GLY A 82 -9.08 23.38 10.86
CA GLY A 82 -8.45 23.01 12.13
C GLY A 82 -8.40 21.51 12.35
N ILE A 83 -9.52 20.82 12.09
CA ILE A 83 -9.62 19.35 12.20
C ILE A 83 -8.75 18.69 11.13
N ALA A 84 -8.81 19.18 9.88
CA ALA A 84 -7.99 18.67 8.79
C ALA A 84 -6.48 18.79 9.09
N SER A 85 -6.05 19.92 9.65
CA SER A 85 -4.66 20.16 10.05
C SER A 85 -4.22 19.23 11.18
N ALA A 86 -5.06 19.04 12.20
CA ALA A 86 -4.78 18.13 13.31
C ALA A 86 -4.62 16.67 12.84
N ILE A 87 -5.51 16.19 11.98
CA ILE A 87 -5.43 14.85 11.40
C ILE A 87 -4.16 14.70 10.56
N THR A 88 -3.81 15.70 9.75
CA THR A 88 -2.60 15.69 8.92
C THR A 88 -1.33 15.60 9.78
N LEU A 89 -1.28 16.32 10.90
CA LEU A 89 -0.15 16.26 11.83
C LEU A 89 -0.02 14.86 12.47
N LEU A 90 -1.13 14.27 12.93
CA LEU A 90 -1.15 12.93 13.49
C LEU A 90 -0.71 11.87 12.46
N LEU A 91 -1.21 11.97 11.23
CA LEU A 91 -0.80 11.12 10.11
C LEU A 91 0.71 11.24 9.85
N SER A 92 1.24 12.47 9.83
CA SER A 92 2.67 12.70 9.63
C SER A 92 3.51 12.04 10.70
N ILE A 93 3.14 12.17 11.98
CA ILE A 93 3.84 11.53 13.10
C ILE A 93 3.82 10.01 12.93
N PHE A 94 2.66 9.44 12.56
CA PHE A 94 2.53 8.00 12.34
C PHE A 94 3.41 7.50 11.18
N VAL A 95 3.37 8.17 10.02
CA VAL A 95 4.16 7.78 8.84
C VAL A 95 5.65 7.94 9.10
N VAL A 96 6.08 9.05 9.70
CA VAL A 96 7.49 9.27 10.09
C VAL A 96 7.93 8.23 11.11
N GLY A 97 7.09 7.89 12.09
CA GLY A 97 7.38 6.86 13.09
C GLY A 97 7.63 5.49 12.45
N ILE A 98 6.76 5.07 11.51
CA ILE A 98 6.94 3.82 10.75
C ILE A 98 8.18 3.90 9.88
N ALA A 99 8.40 5.00 9.17
CA ALA A 99 9.58 5.17 8.32
C ALA A 99 10.86 5.02 9.15
N LEU A 100 10.97 5.73 10.28
CA LEU A 100 12.12 5.62 11.19
C LEU A 100 12.31 4.20 11.71
N TRP A 101 11.22 3.50 12.04
CA TRP A 101 11.30 2.11 12.47
C TRP A 101 11.82 1.17 11.35
N GLN A 102 11.29 1.32 10.13
CA GLN A 102 11.75 0.57 8.96
C GLN A 102 13.22 0.87 8.61
N PHE A 103 13.63 2.14 8.70
CA PHE A 103 15.02 2.57 8.54
C PHE A 103 15.94 1.90 9.56
N ARG A 104 15.48 1.70 10.81
CA ARG A 104 16.28 1.01 11.84
C ARG A 104 16.33 -0.52 11.68
N MET A 105 15.30 -1.13 11.09
CA MET A 105 15.28 -2.57 10.81
C MET A 105 16.07 -2.96 9.55
N THR A 106 16.19 -2.05 8.58
CA THR A 106 16.90 -2.30 7.33
C THR A 106 18.41 -2.38 7.59
N LYS A 107 18.99 -3.58 7.46
CA LYS A 107 20.44 -3.84 7.67
C LYS A 107 21.36 -3.23 6.61
N SER A 108 20.82 -2.54 5.59
CA SER A 108 21.55 -1.99 4.45
C SER A 108 22.68 -1.01 4.82
N PHE A 109 22.70 -0.45 6.04
CA PHE A 109 23.77 0.45 6.50
C PHE A 109 24.74 -0.16 7.53
N LYS A 110 24.54 -1.42 7.96
CA LYS A 110 25.55 -2.10 8.81
C LYS A 110 26.77 -2.60 8.03
N GLU A 111 26.69 -2.60 6.70
CA GLU A 111 27.81 -2.97 5.80
C GLU A 111 28.55 -1.76 5.21
N GLU A 112 27.95 -0.56 5.13
CA GLU A 112 28.67 0.64 4.65
C GLU A 112 29.56 1.29 5.74
N ALA A 113 29.37 0.91 7.00
CA ALA A 113 30.17 1.39 8.14
C ALA A 113 31.25 0.38 8.59
N ARG A 114 31.62 -0.58 7.73
CA ARG A 114 32.72 -1.52 7.96
C ARG A 114 33.73 -1.51 6.82
#